data_AF-A0A1F2RMI5-F1
#
_entry.id   AF-A0A1F2RMI5-F1
#
_cell.length_a   1.000
_cell.length_b   1.000
_cell.length_c   1.000
_cell.angle_alpha   90.00
_cell.angle_beta   90.00
_cell.angle_gamma   90.00
#
_symmetry.space_group_name_H-M   'P 1'
#
loop_
_entity.id
_entity.type
_entity.pdbx_description
1 polymer ?
#
loop_
_entity_poly.entity_id
_entity_poly.type
_entity_poly.pdbx_seq_one_letter_code
_entity_poly.pdbx_strand_id
1 'polypeptide(L)' 'MDAAPSNRRFAEDLGLTFPLLSDFRKIVSTQYGILNEERGIAMRTTYILDKQGVVRWIQQGSDAIDPSGAKLECARLPKG' A
#
# COMPACT_ATOMS: atom_id res chain seq x y z
N MET A 1 2.36 -11.64 -5.80
CA MET A 1 1.95 -11.03 -4.53
C MET A 1 1.65 -12.14 -3.56
N ASP A 2 2.00 -11.96 -2.29
CA ASP A 2 1.88 -13.03 -1.30
C ASP A 2 0.43 -13.41 -1.05
N ALA A 3 0.20 -14.69 -0.78
CA ALA A 3 -1.13 -15.22 -0.48
C ALA A 3 -1.57 -14.80 0.92
N ALA A 4 -2.89 -14.70 1.13
CA ALA A 4 -3.50 -14.35 2.42
C ALA A 4 -2.93 -15.11 3.64
N PRO A 5 -2.69 -16.45 3.62
CA PRO A 5 -2.09 -17.13 4.77
C PRO A 5 -0.65 -16.69 5.07
N SER A 6 0.17 -16.44 4.04
CA SER A 6 1.55 -15.95 4.21
C SER A 6 1.56 -14.56 4.86
N ASN A 7 0.70 -13.66 4.39
CA ASN A 7 0.57 -12.30 4.95
C ASN A 7 0.05 -12.33 6.39
N ARG A 8 -0.86 -13.24 6.71
CA ARG A 8 -1.36 -13.42 8.08
C ARG A 8 -0.24 -13.82 9.02
N ARG A 9 0.54 -14.86 8.67
CA ARG A 9 1.66 -15.33 9.49
C ARG A 9 2.70 -14.22 9.72
N PHE A 10 3.02 -13.47 8.68
CA PHE A 10 3.96 -12.34 8.77
C PHE A 10 3.44 -11.22 9.69
N ALA A 11 2.14 -10.90 9.64
CA ALA A 11 1.53 -9.93 10.54
C ALA A 11 1.57 -10.40 12.01
N GLU A 12 1.33 -11.69 12.26
CA GLU A 12 1.43 -12.30 13.60
C GLU A 12 2.86 -12.22 14.15
N ASP A 13 3.86 -12.57 13.33
CA ASP A 13 5.28 -12.52 13.73
C ASP A 13 5.76 -11.12 14.09
N LEU A 14 5.21 -10.09 13.46
CA LEU A 14 5.52 -8.69 13.72
C LEU A 14 4.61 -8.04 14.78
N GLY A 15 3.59 -8.76 15.29
CA GLY A 15 2.61 -8.21 16.22
C GLY A 15 1.81 -7.03 15.66
N LEU A 16 1.53 -7.02 14.35
CA LEU A 16 0.81 -5.92 13.71
C LEU A 16 -0.65 -5.88 14.17
N THR A 17 -1.15 -4.68 14.46
CA THR A 17 -2.55 -4.45 14.89
C THR A 17 -3.49 -4.16 13.72
N PHE A 18 -3.02 -4.34 12.48
CA PHE A 18 -3.76 -4.09 11.26
C PHE A 18 -3.58 -5.25 10.28
N PRO A 19 -4.57 -5.54 9.42
CA PRO A 19 -4.47 -6.66 8.48
C PRO A 19 -3.54 -6.32 7.30
N LEU A 20 -2.78 -7.32 6.86
CA LEU A 20 -2.07 -7.29 5.59
C LEU A 20 -2.91 -7.98 4.51
N LEU A 21 -3.45 -7.19 3.58
CA LEU A 21 -4.28 -7.70 2.49
C LEU A 21 -3.43 -8.44 1.46
N SER A 22 -4.04 -9.39 0.75
CA SER A 22 -3.39 -10.16 -0.33
C SER A 22 -4.05 -9.81 -1.67
N ASP A 23 -3.27 -9.30 -2.61
CA ASP A 23 -3.67 -9.17 -4.02
C ASP A 23 -2.97 -10.24 -4.88
N PHE A 24 -3.11 -11.51 -4.46
CA PHE A 24 -2.56 -12.69 -5.15
C PHE A 24 -2.99 -12.77 -6.62
N ARG A 25 -4.22 -12.32 -6.93
CA ARG A 25 -4.79 -12.25 -8.29
C ARG A 25 -4.37 -11.01 -9.08
N LYS A 26 -3.58 -10.10 -8.48
CA LYS A 26 -3.04 -8.87 -9.10
C LYS A 26 -4.13 -7.91 -9.61
N ILE A 27 -5.35 -8.00 -9.07
CA ILE A 27 -6.49 -7.18 -9.50
C ILE A 27 -6.26 -5.74 -9.05
N VAL A 28 -5.91 -5.54 -7.78
CA VAL A 28 -5.74 -4.20 -7.19
C VAL A 28 -4.52 -3.51 -7.80
N SER A 29 -3.37 -4.20 -7.89
CA SER A 29 -2.17 -3.61 -8.50
C SER A 29 -2.38 -3.20 -9.95
N THR A 30 -3.21 -3.96 -10.69
CA THR A 30 -3.56 -3.61 -12.09
C THR A 30 -4.48 -2.40 -12.14
N GLN A 31 -5.55 -2.37 -11.32
CA GLN A 31 -6.49 -1.25 -11.26
C GLN A 31 -5.83 0.07 -10.87
N TYR A 32 -4.84 0.01 -9.99
CA TYR A 32 -4.07 1.19 -9.56
C TYR A 32 -2.91 1.53 -10.51
N GLY A 33 -2.69 0.74 -11.57
CA GLY A 33 -1.64 0.99 -12.57
C GLY A 33 -0.21 0.78 -12.04
N ILE A 34 -0.05 -0.01 -10.97
CA ILE A 34 1.25 -0.23 -10.30
C ILE A 34 1.77 -1.66 -10.45
N LEU A 35 1.09 -2.53 -11.19
CA LEU A 35 1.63 -3.85 -11.48
C LEU A 35 2.84 -3.71 -12.41
N ASN A 36 4.01 -4.17 -11.97
CA ASN A 36 5.13 -4.44 -12.88
C ASN A 36 4.84 -5.78 -13.56
N GLU A 37 4.41 -5.73 -14.83
CA GLU A 37 3.99 -6.93 -15.58
C GLU A 37 5.15 -7.91 -15.82
N GLU A 38 6.36 -7.39 -16.08
CA GLU A 38 7.57 -8.19 -16.30
C GLU A 38 7.94 -9.00 -15.06
N ARG A 39 7.91 -8.36 -13.89
CA ARG A 39 8.29 -8.99 -12.61
C ARG A 39 7.13 -9.67 -11.90
N GLY A 40 5.89 -9.43 -12.35
CA GLY A 40 4.68 -9.96 -11.75
C GLY A 40 4.41 -9.49 -10.31
N ILE A 41 4.98 -8.36 -9.89
CA ILE A 41 4.84 -7.78 -8.55
C ILE A 41 4.39 -6.32 -8.64
N ALA A 42 3.73 -5.82 -7.60
CA ALA A 42 3.44 -4.39 -7.51
C ALA A 42 4.74 -3.58 -7.37
N MET A 43 4.79 -2.43 -8.03
CA MET A 43 5.77 -1.39 -7.73
C MET A 43 5.56 -0.91 -6.28
N ARG A 44 6.65 -0.51 -5.62
CA ARG A 44 6.58 0.11 -4.30
C ARG A 44 5.83 1.43 -4.42
N THR A 45 4.63 1.50 -3.84
CA THR A 45 3.80 2.70 -3.91
C THR A 45 3.06 2.91 -2.60
N THR A 46 2.98 4.16 -2.16
CA THR A 46 2.16 4.60 -1.03
C THR A 46 1.12 5.59 -1.52
N TYR A 47 -0.14 5.38 -1.12
CA TYR A 47 -1.26 6.27 -1.40
C TYR A 47 -1.78 6.85 -0.09
N ILE A 48 -2.15 8.13 -0.11
CA ILE A 48 -2.92 8.78 0.96
C ILE A 48 -4.28 9.15 0.39
N LEU A 49 -5.33 8.60 1.00
CA LEU A 49 -6.72 8.82 0.61
C LEU A 49 -7.43 9.62 1.70
N ASP A 50 -8.39 10.46 1.31
CA ASP A 50 -9.31 11.06 2.27
C ASP A 50 -10.45 10.09 2.68
N LYS A 51 -11.33 10.56 3.57
CA LYS A 51 -12.47 9.77 4.05
C LYS A 51 -13.53 9.49 2.97
N GLN A 52 -13.49 10.21 1.85
CA GLN A 52 -14.37 9.98 0.70
C GLN A 52 -13.76 8.98 -0.30
N GLY A 53 -12.57 8.44 0.00
CA GLY A 53 -11.86 7.51 -0.86
C GLY A 53 -11.13 8.18 -2.03
N VAL A 54 -10.96 9.50 -2.00
CA VAL A 54 -10.24 10.23 -3.04
C VAL A 54 -8.74 10.20 -2.73
N VAL A 55 -7.94 9.80 -3.71
CA VAL A 55 -6.48 9.87 -3.62
C VAL A 55 -6.04 11.33 -3.56
N ARG A 56 -5.40 11.73 -2.47
CA ARG A 56 -4.87 13.08 -2.25
C ARG A 56 -3.38 13.18 -2.50
N TRP A 57 -2.67 12.06 -2.39
CA TRP A 57 -1.24 12.01 -2.63
C TRP A 57 -0.76 10.59 -2.97
N ILE A 58 0.29 10.50 -3.79
CA ILE A 58 0.91 9.26 -4.25
C ILE A 58 2.43 9.43 -4.21
N GLN A 59 3.15 8.42 -3.72
CA GLN A 59 4.62 8.34 -3.82
C GLN A 59 5.03 6.94 -4.26
N GLN A 60 6.00 6.83 -5.18
CA GLN A 60 6.36 5.57 -5.84
C GLN A 60 7.87 5.33 -5.84
N GLY A 61 8.27 4.09 -6.09
CA GLY A 61 9.65 3.70 -6.37
C GLY A 61 10.58 3.92 -5.18
N SER A 62 11.76 4.48 -5.46
CA SER A 62 12.78 4.82 -4.46
C SER A 62 12.26 5.80 -3.42
N ASP A 63 11.41 6.73 -3.83
CA ASP A 63 10.93 7.81 -2.96
C ASP A 63 9.99 7.26 -1.89
N ALA A 64 9.31 6.15 -2.18
CA ALA A 64 8.41 5.46 -1.25
C ALA A 64 9.12 4.49 -0.28
N ILE A 65 10.46 4.45 -0.26
CA ILE A 65 11.23 3.65 0.71
C ILE A 65 11.12 4.26 2.12
N ASP A 66 11.22 5.60 2.22
CA ASP A 66 11.06 6.32 3.47
C ASP A 66 9.57 6.69 3.67
N PRO A 67 8.91 6.17 4.72
CA PRO A 67 7.51 6.46 4.98
C PRO A 67 7.25 7.89 5.50
N SER A 68 8.28 8.70 5.73
CA SER A 68 8.15 10.06 6.28
C SER A 68 7.28 10.98 5.42
N GLY A 69 7.35 10.84 4.08
CA GLY A 69 6.48 11.58 3.16
C GLY A 69 5.00 11.26 3.40
N ALA A 70 4.67 9.98 3.51
CA ALA A 70 3.30 9.54 3.76
C ALA A 70 2.77 10.03 5.12
N LYS A 71 3.61 10.03 6.17
CA LYS A 71 3.25 10.56 7.48
C LYS A 71 2.94 12.05 7.44
N LEU A 72 3.78 12.83 6.74
CA LEU A 72 3.61 14.27 6.61
C LEU A 72 2.31 14.61 5.86
N GLU A 73 2.03 13.95 4.75
CA GLU A 73 0.82 14.21 3.97
C GLU A 73 -0.45 13.72 4.66
N CYS A 74 -0.40 12.58 5.37
CA CYS A 74 -1.51 12.12 6.19
C CYS A 74 -1.88 13.14 7.28
N ALA A 75 -0.88 13.76 7.93
CA ALA A 75 -1.10 14.75 8.98
C ALA A 75 -1.75 16.05 8.47
N ARG A 76 -1.66 16.33 7.16
CA ARG A 76 -2.25 17.52 6.52
C ARG A 76 -3.71 17.33 6.12
N LEU A 77 -4.19 16.09 6.05
CA LEU A 77 -5.58 15.84 5.68
C LEU A 77 -6.54 16.36 6.78
N PRO A 78 -7.66 17.00 6.39
CA PRO A 78 -8.68 17.40 7.34
C PRO A 78 -9.18 16.19 8.13
N LYS A 79 -9.11 16.28 9.46
CA LYS A 79 -9.75 15.32 10.36
C LYS A 79 -11.21 15.72 10.47
N GLY A 80 -12.00 15.36 9.45
CA GLY A 80 -13.47 15.45 9.53
C GLY A 80 -14.04 14.54 10.59
#